data_AF-A0A2D6XJY3-F1
#
_entry.id   AF-A0A2D6XJY3-F1
#
_cell.length_a   1.000
_cell.length_b   1.000
_cell.length_c   1.000
_cell.angle_alpha   90.00
_cell.angle_beta   90.00
_cell.angle_gamma   90.00
#
_symmetry.space_group_name_H-M   'P 1'
#
loop_
_entity.id
_entity.type
_entity.pdbx_description
1 polymer ?
#
loop_
_entity_poly.entity_id
_entity_poly.type
_entity_poly.pdbx_seq_one_letter_code
_entity_poly.pdbx_strand_id
1 'polypeptide(L)'
;MKKALITGVTGQDGSYLADLLLAKGYRVIGLKRRTSLISTDRIDHILDHTEHVLRFDLVYGNMNDSGNLHRLLMKYQPDEIYNLAAQSHVRVSFDTPEETADVVAMGTLRLLEAARNCSPDARFYQASSSEMFGDNPTAPQNEETRLLPASPYACAKVFAHNLVRNYRKSYNFHASSGILFNHESPRRGETFVTRKITMAAAKIKLGLQDTLYLGNLDAKRDWGFAGDYVEAMWKILQQDEADDYVIATGVTHSVRDFLETVFEYAGLSIEKHVEINPRLFRPQEVPLLLGDASKAQKVLNWEPKIGFKELATMMYEEDLKKLRT
;
A
#
# COMPACT_ATOMS: atom_id res chain seq x y z
N MET A 1 -3.02 4.17 -26.96
CA MET A 1 -3.54 4.10 -25.57
C MET A 1 -2.57 3.27 -24.77
N LYS A 2 -2.02 3.82 -23.68
CA LYS A 2 -1.12 3.06 -22.79
C LYS A 2 -1.88 1.97 -22.03
N LYS A 3 -1.23 0.85 -21.77
CA LYS A 3 -1.73 -0.30 -21.02
C LYS A 3 -0.97 -0.43 -19.71
N ALA A 4 -1.68 -0.51 -18.59
CA ALA A 4 -1.08 -0.70 -17.29
C ALA A 4 -1.52 -2.03 -16.66
N LEU A 5 -0.57 -2.88 -16.27
CA LEU A 5 -0.85 -4.06 -15.46
C LEU A 5 -0.71 -3.70 -13.98
N ILE A 6 -1.74 -3.93 -13.17
CA ILE A 6 -1.70 -3.72 -11.72
C ILE A 6 -1.84 -5.08 -11.02
N THR A 7 -0.79 -5.51 -10.31
CA THR A 7 -0.93 -6.63 -9.38
C THR A 7 -1.53 -6.13 -8.07
N GLY A 8 -2.44 -6.90 -7.46
CA GLY A 8 -3.08 -6.46 -6.21
C GLY A 8 -4.13 -5.36 -6.41
N VAL A 9 -4.76 -5.32 -7.59
CA VAL A 9 -5.75 -4.28 -7.96
C VAL A 9 -6.93 -4.19 -6.99
N THR A 10 -7.27 -5.28 -6.29
CA THR A 10 -8.37 -5.34 -5.31
C THR A 10 -7.98 -4.81 -3.93
N GLY A 11 -6.72 -4.39 -3.75
CA GLY A 11 -6.22 -3.73 -2.54
C GLY A 11 -6.59 -2.25 -2.48
N GLN A 12 -6.17 -1.58 -1.40
CA GLN A 12 -6.36 -0.14 -1.25
C GLN A 12 -5.73 0.62 -2.42
N ASP A 13 -4.42 0.51 -2.58
CA ASP A 13 -3.69 1.35 -3.52
C ASP A 13 -4.00 0.95 -4.97
N GLY A 14 -4.16 -0.36 -5.21
CA GLY A 14 -4.58 -0.88 -6.51
C GLY A 14 -5.91 -0.28 -6.99
N SER A 15 -6.88 -0.09 -6.08
CA SER A 15 -8.16 0.53 -6.44
C SER A 15 -8.04 2.02 -6.78
N TYR A 16 -7.29 2.79 -5.98
CA TYR A 16 -7.07 4.22 -6.26
C TYR A 16 -6.21 4.44 -7.52
N LEU A 17 -5.21 3.58 -7.73
CA LEU A 17 -4.37 3.65 -8.93
C LEU A 17 -5.16 3.28 -10.19
N ALA A 18 -6.05 2.28 -10.11
CA ALA A 18 -6.94 1.96 -11.22
C ALA A 18 -7.84 3.14 -11.60
N ASP A 19 -8.46 3.80 -10.61
CA ASP A 19 -9.25 5.02 -10.81
C ASP A 19 -8.41 6.11 -11.52
N LEU A 20 -7.20 6.37 -11.02
CA LEU A 20 -6.28 7.37 -11.57
C LEU A 20 -5.90 7.08 -13.04
N LEU A 21 -5.50 5.85 -13.34
CA LEU A 21 -5.02 5.48 -14.67
C LEU A 21 -6.16 5.47 -15.70
N LEU A 22 -7.35 4.99 -15.31
CA LEU A 22 -8.54 5.07 -16.16
C LEU A 22 -8.92 6.51 -16.50
N ALA A 23 -8.86 7.42 -15.52
CA ALA A 23 -9.09 8.85 -15.74
C ALA A 23 -8.03 9.48 -16.67
N LYS A 24 -6.79 8.97 -16.65
CA LYS A 24 -5.71 9.37 -17.57
C LYS A 24 -5.80 8.72 -18.97
N GLY A 25 -6.86 7.98 -19.26
CA GLY A 25 -7.05 7.38 -20.59
C GLY A 25 -6.31 6.05 -20.81
N TYR A 26 -5.80 5.41 -19.76
CA TYR A 26 -5.18 4.09 -19.88
C TYR A 26 -6.22 2.99 -20.13
N ARG A 27 -5.73 1.87 -20.66
CA ARG A 27 -6.35 0.56 -20.47
C ARG A 27 -5.68 -0.10 -19.27
N VAL A 28 -6.46 -0.53 -18.28
CA VAL A 28 -5.96 -1.11 -17.04
C VAL A 28 -6.25 -2.62 -17.05
N ILE A 29 -5.22 -3.41 -16.77
CA ILE A 29 -5.30 -4.86 -16.58
C ILE A 29 -5.10 -5.10 -15.09
N GLY A 30 -6.18 -5.48 -14.39
CA GLY A 30 -6.16 -5.74 -12.96
C GLY A 30 -5.96 -7.22 -12.67
N LEU A 31 -4.89 -7.60 -11.97
CA LEU A 31 -4.68 -8.97 -11.51
C LEU A 31 -5.38 -9.23 -10.18
N LYS A 32 -6.34 -10.16 -10.15
CA LYS A 32 -6.97 -10.65 -8.93
C LYS A 32 -6.68 -12.12 -8.67
N ARG A 33 -6.62 -12.49 -7.38
CA ARG A 33 -6.60 -13.89 -6.97
C ARG A 33 -7.99 -14.50 -7.13
N ARG A 34 -8.04 -15.83 -7.31
CA ARG A 34 -9.29 -16.57 -7.17
C ARG A 34 -9.55 -16.82 -5.69
N THR A 35 -10.68 -16.34 -5.19
CA THR A 35 -11.22 -16.60 -3.85
C THR A 35 -12.58 -17.27 -3.96
N SER A 36 -13.05 -17.93 -2.88
CA SER A 36 -14.39 -18.52 -2.83
C SER A 36 -15.49 -17.46 -2.63
N LEU A 37 -15.15 -16.35 -1.99
CA LEU A 37 -16.01 -15.18 -1.81
C LEU A 37 -15.66 -14.09 -2.81
N ILE A 38 -16.64 -13.21 -3.08
CA ILE A 38 -16.41 -11.96 -3.80
C ILE A 38 -15.40 -11.14 -2.99
N SER A 39 -14.43 -10.56 -3.68
CA SER A 39 -13.32 -9.81 -3.07
C SER A 39 -12.94 -8.61 -3.94
N THR A 40 -13.95 -7.97 -4.54
CA THR A 40 -13.80 -6.88 -5.51
C THR A 40 -14.43 -5.58 -5.02
N ASP A 41 -14.94 -5.52 -3.79
CA ASP A 41 -15.69 -4.41 -3.22
C ASP A 41 -15.03 -3.02 -3.40
N ARG A 42 -13.70 -2.96 -3.46
CA ARG A 42 -12.94 -1.70 -3.68
C ARG A 42 -12.92 -1.21 -5.13
N ILE A 43 -13.32 -2.05 -6.08
CA ILE A 43 -13.29 -1.80 -7.52
C ILE A 43 -14.63 -2.11 -8.19
N ASP A 44 -15.67 -2.50 -7.45
CA ASP A 44 -16.99 -2.79 -8.01
C ASP A 44 -17.56 -1.57 -8.74
N HIS A 45 -17.33 -0.35 -8.23
CA HIS A 45 -17.72 0.89 -8.92
C HIS A 45 -17.04 1.08 -10.28
N ILE A 46 -15.88 0.46 -10.52
CA ILE A 46 -15.21 0.45 -11.84
C ILE A 46 -15.88 -0.56 -12.76
N LEU A 47 -16.27 -1.72 -12.21
CA LEU A 47 -16.91 -2.82 -12.93
C LEU A 47 -18.36 -2.52 -13.33
N ASP A 48 -19.04 -1.67 -12.57
CA ASP A 48 -20.42 -1.27 -12.83
C ASP A 48 -20.53 -0.08 -13.80
N HIS A 49 -19.42 0.64 -14.04
CA HIS A 49 -19.42 1.85 -14.86
C HIS A 49 -19.15 1.53 -16.34
N THR A 50 -20.16 1.71 -17.18
CA THR A 50 -20.16 1.31 -18.61
C THR A 50 -18.96 1.80 -19.43
N GLU A 51 -18.51 3.04 -19.22
CA GLU A 51 -17.33 3.58 -19.94
C GLU A 51 -15.98 3.02 -19.45
N HIS A 52 -15.88 2.66 -18.17
CA HIS A 52 -14.64 2.15 -17.58
C HIS A 52 -14.44 0.67 -17.89
N VAL A 53 -15.53 -0.10 -17.94
CA VAL A 53 -15.51 -1.54 -18.25
C VAL A 53 -14.87 -1.82 -19.61
N LEU A 54 -15.02 -0.94 -20.60
CA LEU A 54 -14.39 -1.10 -21.92
C LEU A 54 -12.86 -1.01 -21.88
N ARG A 55 -12.29 -0.43 -20.82
CA ARG A 55 -10.86 -0.20 -20.65
C ARG A 55 -10.30 -0.88 -19.40
N PHE A 56 -11.07 -1.71 -18.71
CA PHE A 56 -10.65 -2.40 -17.50
C PHE A 56 -10.81 -3.92 -17.64
N ASP A 57 -9.68 -4.63 -17.76
CA ASP A 57 -9.65 -6.09 -17.82
C ASP A 57 -9.30 -6.68 -16.44
N LEU A 58 -10.28 -7.26 -15.74
CA LEU A 58 -10.04 -7.97 -14.49
C LEU A 58 -9.72 -9.45 -14.74
N VAL A 59 -8.48 -9.86 -14.47
CA VAL A 59 -7.96 -11.18 -14.82
C VAL A 59 -7.50 -11.98 -13.61
N TYR A 60 -7.58 -13.31 -13.71
CA TYR A 60 -7.07 -14.20 -12.67
C TYR A 60 -5.57 -14.44 -12.77
N GLY A 61 -4.89 -14.30 -11.62
CA GLY A 61 -3.53 -14.75 -11.44
C GLY A 61 -3.05 -14.65 -10.01
N ASN A 62 -1.82 -15.12 -9.79
CA ASN A 62 -1.20 -15.22 -8.49
C ASN A 62 0.30 -14.97 -8.61
N MET A 63 0.87 -14.24 -7.65
CA MET A 63 2.31 -13.96 -7.59
C MET A 63 3.17 -15.24 -7.42
N ASN A 64 2.55 -16.35 -7.00
CA ASN A 64 3.23 -17.63 -6.83
C ASN A 64 3.19 -18.51 -8.10
N ASP A 65 2.54 -18.06 -9.17
CA ASP A 65 2.39 -18.79 -10.43
C ASP A 65 3.13 -18.07 -11.57
N SER A 66 4.41 -18.42 -11.75
CA SER A 66 5.26 -17.84 -12.79
C SER A 66 4.68 -18.03 -14.20
N GLY A 67 4.07 -19.19 -14.49
CA GLY A 67 3.52 -19.49 -15.81
C GLY A 67 2.34 -18.60 -16.16
N ASN A 68 1.47 -18.34 -15.17
CA ASN A 68 0.38 -17.37 -15.30
C ASN A 68 0.90 -15.95 -15.59
N LEU A 69 1.90 -15.48 -14.83
CA LEU A 69 2.47 -14.14 -15.02
C LEU A 69 3.08 -13.98 -16.43
N HIS A 70 3.86 -14.96 -16.91
CA HIS A 70 4.41 -14.95 -18.27
C HIS A 70 3.30 -14.89 -19.32
N ARG A 71 2.28 -15.75 -19.18
CA ARG A 71 1.14 -15.79 -20.12
C ARG A 71 0.39 -14.46 -20.18
N LEU A 72 0.19 -13.80 -19.03
CA LEU A 72 -0.48 -12.51 -18.98
C LEU A 72 0.37 -11.41 -19.64
N LEU A 73 1.66 -11.35 -19.37
CA LEU A 73 2.55 -10.36 -19.99
C LEU A 73 2.69 -10.57 -21.51
N MET A 74 2.82 -11.82 -21.96
CA MET A 74 2.78 -12.16 -23.40
C MET A 74 1.47 -11.70 -24.06
N LYS A 75 0.33 -11.93 -23.41
CA LYS A 75 -0.99 -11.56 -23.95
C LYS A 75 -1.20 -10.05 -24.00
N TYR A 76 -0.93 -9.35 -22.89
CA TYR A 76 -1.34 -7.95 -22.75
C TYR A 76 -0.26 -6.96 -23.16
N GLN A 77 1.02 -7.32 -23.12
CA GLN A 77 2.15 -6.45 -23.48
C GLN A 77 2.01 -5.05 -22.84
N PRO A 78 1.94 -4.94 -21.49
CA PRO A 78 1.70 -3.65 -20.84
C PRO A 78 2.87 -2.68 -21.04
N ASP A 79 2.56 -1.39 -21.12
CA ASP A 79 3.55 -0.31 -21.16
C ASP A 79 4.05 0.03 -19.75
N GLU A 80 3.21 -0.16 -18.73
CA GLU A 80 3.52 0.10 -17.32
C GLU A 80 3.06 -1.09 -16.46
N ILE A 81 3.89 -1.52 -15.52
CA ILE A 81 3.61 -2.64 -14.59
C ILE A 81 3.74 -2.12 -13.16
N TYR A 82 2.66 -2.23 -12.38
CA TYR A 82 2.63 -1.83 -10.97
C TYR A 82 2.51 -3.08 -10.09
N ASN A 83 3.59 -3.43 -9.41
CA ASN A 83 3.61 -4.57 -8.50
C ASN A 83 3.16 -4.16 -7.08
N LEU A 84 1.84 -4.21 -6.83
CA LEU A 84 1.23 -3.85 -5.55
C LEU A 84 0.74 -5.07 -4.75
N ALA A 85 0.74 -6.27 -5.34
CA ALA A 85 0.34 -7.49 -4.67
C ALA A 85 1.31 -7.87 -3.54
N ALA A 86 0.77 -8.11 -2.34
CA ALA A 86 1.53 -8.58 -1.19
C ALA A 86 0.61 -9.23 -0.15
N GLN A 87 1.17 -10.14 0.66
CA GLN A 87 0.73 -10.29 2.05
C GLN A 87 1.28 -9.07 2.80
N SER A 88 0.47 -8.03 3.00
CA SER A 88 0.92 -6.70 3.44
C SER A 88 0.77 -6.43 4.94
N HIS A 89 0.29 -7.40 5.73
CA HIS A 89 0.05 -7.21 7.15
C HIS A 89 1.24 -7.69 7.98
N VAL A 90 1.95 -6.74 8.59
CA VAL A 90 3.20 -6.99 9.32
C VAL A 90 3.02 -8.02 10.43
N ARG A 91 1.98 -7.90 11.26
CA ARG A 91 1.75 -8.85 12.36
C ARG A 91 1.50 -10.28 11.86
N VAL A 92 0.79 -10.43 10.74
CA VAL A 92 0.48 -11.75 10.15
C VAL A 92 1.75 -12.37 9.56
N SER A 93 2.70 -11.57 9.10
CA SER A 93 3.97 -12.09 8.57
C SER A 93 4.81 -12.88 9.59
N PHE A 94 4.62 -12.65 10.89
CA PHE A 94 5.24 -13.48 11.93
C PHE A 94 4.57 -14.85 12.05
N ASP A 95 3.28 -14.95 11.74
CA ASP A 95 2.52 -16.19 11.81
C ASP A 95 2.67 -17.00 10.51
N THR A 96 2.77 -16.33 9.36
CA THR A 96 2.91 -16.95 8.03
C THR A 96 4.14 -16.40 7.26
N PRO A 97 5.36 -16.58 7.78
CA PRO A 97 6.57 -15.97 7.20
C PRO A 97 6.92 -16.53 5.82
N GLU A 98 6.74 -17.84 5.60
CA GLU A 98 7.04 -18.47 4.30
C GLU A 98 6.10 -17.99 3.20
N GLU A 99 4.79 -17.97 3.43
CA GLU A 99 3.81 -17.42 2.48
C GLU A 99 4.12 -15.93 2.20
N THR A 100 4.48 -15.17 3.22
CA THR A 100 4.86 -13.77 3.06
C THR A 100 6.09 -13.63 2.16
N ALA A 101 7.14 -14.41 2.39
CA ALA A 101 8.34 -14.39 1.56
C ALA A 101 8.05 -14.86 0.13
N ASP A 102 7.27 -15.92 -0.05
CA ASP A 102 6.96 -16.45 -1.38
C ASP A 102 6.18 -15.44 -2.24
N VAL A 103 5.22 -14.73 -1.66
CA VAL A 103 4.45 -13.70 -2.38
C VAL A 103 5.24 -12.41 -2.56
N VAL A 104 5.83 -11.87 -1.47
CA VAL A 104 6.40 -10.51 -1.47
C VAL A 104 7.79 -10.49 -2.10
N ALA A 105 8.66 -11.44 -1.75
CA ALA A 105 10.02 -11.52 -2.29
C ALA A 105 10.04 -12.30 -3.61
N MET A 106 9.68 -13.59 -3.56
CA MET A 106 9.78 -14.45 -4.75
C MET A 106 8.77 -14.08 -5.83
N GLY A 107 7.57 -13.61 -5.47
CA GLY A 107 6.61 -13.07 -6.43
C GLY A 107 7.16 -11.87 -7.20
N THR A 108 7.90 -10.97 -6.55
CA THR A 108 8.58 -9.86 -7.23
C THR A 108 9.62 -10.36 -8.23
N LEU A 109 10.44 -11.35 -7.84
CA LEU A 109 11.38 -12.00 -8.78
C LEU A 109 10.67 -12.59 -9.99
N ARG A 110 9.61 -13.36 -9.77
CA ARG A 110 8.86 -14.01 -10.85
C ARG A 110 8.28 -12.99 -11.83
N LEU A 111 7.73 -11.88 -11.31
CA LEU A 111 7.17 -10.83 -12.14
C LEU A 111 8.24 -10.04 -12.90
N LEU A 112 9.38 -9.73 -12.26
CA LEU A 112 10.51 -9.07 -12.92
C LEU A 112 11.09 -9.91 -14.05
N GLU A 113 11.30 -11.21 -13.85
CA GLU A 113 11.76 -12.10 -14.92
C GLU A 113 10.75 -12.19 -16.06
N ALA A 114 9.46 -12.33 -15.74
CA ALA A 114 8.41 -12.37 -16.75
C ALA A 114 8.33 -11.05 -17.53
N ALA A 115 8.47 -9.90 -16.86
CA ALA A 115 8.47 -8.58 -17.48
C ALA A 115 9.68 -8.39 -18.39
N ARG A 116 10.89 -8.71 -17.91
CA ARG A 116 12.12 -8.60 -18.70
C ARG A 116 12.07 -9.46 -19.97
N ASN A 117 11.48 -10.65 -19.91
CA ASN A 117 11.43 -11.58 -21.04
C ASN A 117 10.28 -11.30 -22.00
N CYS A 118 9.12 -10.86 -21.51
CA CYS A 118 7.90 -10.74 -22.30
C CYS A 118 7.51 -9.30 -22.63
N SER A 119 7.99 -8.30 -21.89
CA SER A 119 7.67 -6.88 -22.06
C SER A 119 8.88 -6.01 -21.68
N PRO A 120 10.04 -6.17 -22.36
CA PRO A 120 11.30 -5.53 -21.99
C PRO A 120 11.25 -3.99 -22.01
N ASP A 121 10.34 -3.41 -22.79
CA ASP A 121 10.15 -1.95 -22.89
C ASP A 121 9.18 -1.39 -21.83
N ALA A 122 8.57 -2.25 -21.01
CA ALA A 122 7.64 -1.83 -19.98
C ALA A 122 8.37 -1.10 -18.83
N ARG A 123 7.75 -0.06 -18.28
CA ARG A 123 8.22 0.60 -17.05
C ARG A 123 7.65 -0.12 -15.83
N PHE A 124 8.51 -0.54 -14.91
CA PHE A 124 8.16 -1.37 -13.76
C PHE A 124 8.21 -0.57 -12.45
N TYR A 125 7.10 -0.59 -11.70
CA TYR A 125 7.02 -0.02 -10.36
C TYR A 125 6.93 -1.12 -9.32
N GLN A 126 7.81 -1.06 -8.31
CA GLN A 126 7.73 -1.86 -7.11
C GLN A 126 7.15 -1.04 -5.95
N ALA A 127 6.09 -1.57 -5.33
CA ALA A 127 5.65 -1.10 -4.02
C ALA A 127 6.65 -1.56 -2.94
N SER A 128 7.70 -0.77 -2.71
CA SER A 128 8.53 -0.89 -1.51
C SER A 128 7.83 -0.23 -0.32
N SER A 129 8.46 -0.17 0.85
CA SER A 129 7.79 0.32 2.06
C SER A 129 8.78 0.91 3.07
N SER A 130 8.33 1.91 3.84
CA SER A 130 9.05 2.41 5.01
C SER A 130 9.35 1.34 6.06
N GLU A 131 8.57 0.25 6.12
CA GLU A 131 8.84 -0.90 7.02
C GLU A 131 10.21 -1.55 6.73
N MET A 132 10.82 -1.31 5.56
CA MET A 132 12.20 -1.72 5.28
C MET A 132 13.23 -1.00 6.15
N PHE A 133 12.94 0.23 6.60
CA PHE A 133 13.79 0.93 7.55
C PHE A 133 13.71 0.28 8.94
N GLY A 134 12.55 -0.25 9.32
CA GLY A 134 12.35 -0.99 10.57
C GLY A 134 12.80 -0.20 11.80
N ASP A 135 13.58 -0.82 12.68
CA ASP A 135 14.07 -0.21 13.92
C ASP A 135 15.34 0.62 13.70
N ASN A 136 15.32 1.47 12.67
CA ASN A 136 16.47 2.31 12.35
C ASN A 136 16.58 3.48 13.36
N PRO A 137 17.75 3.71 13.98
CA PRO A 137 17.95 4.84 14.88
C PRO A 137 17.98 6.21 14.16
N THR A 138 18.16 6.24 12.84
CA THR A 138 18.18 7.45 12.02
C THR A 138 16.76 7.84 11.61
N ALA A 139 16.40 9.11 11.84
CA ALA A 139 15.19 9.75 11.34
C ALA A 139 15.47 11.26 11.07
N PRO A 140 14.84 11.90 10.07
CA PRO A 140 13.96 11.29 9.07
C PRO A 140 14.70 10.31 8.15
N GLN A 141 13.99 9.33 7.58
CA GLN A 141 14.57 8.34 6.65
C GLN A 141 14.34 8.76 5.19
N ASN A 142 15.39 8.61 4.38
CA ASN A 142 15.43 8.91 2.94
C ASN A 142 15.94 7.69 2.13
N GLU A 143 16.15 7.85 0.82
CA GLU A 143 16.54 6.79 -0.11
C GLU A 143 17.90 6.13 0.19
N GLU A 144 18.78 6.84 0.90
CA GLU A 144 20.13 6.40 1.29
C GLU A 144 20.17 5.80 2.70
N THR A 145 19.06 5.89 3.45
CA THR A 145 19.00 5.38 4.80
C THR A 145 19.13 3.85 4.82
N ARG A 146 19.99 3.33 5.71
CA ARG A 146 20.23 1.89 5.84
C ARG A 146 18.93 1.14 6.13
N LEU A 147 18.73 0.00 5.49
CA LEU A 147 17.56 -0.85 5.73
C LEU A 147 17.84 -1.78 6.92
N LEU A 148 17.01 -1.71 7.97
CA LEU A 148 17.10 -2.52 9.19
C LEU A 148 15.74 -3.17 9.49
N PRO A 149 15.28 -4.11 8.64
CA PRO A 149 13.94 -4.67 8.73
C PRO A 149 13.69 -5.39 10.06
N ALA A 150 12.52 -5.17 10.64
CA ALA A 150 12.11 -5.70 11.95
C ALA A 150 10.97 -6.74 11.87
N SER A 151 10.74 -7.34 10.71
CA SER A 151 9.70 -8.37 10.51
C SER A 151 9.95 -9.22 9.26
N PRO A 152 9.36 -10.42 9.14
CA PRO A 152 9.42 -11.23 7.91
C PRO A 152 8.91 -10.48 6.67
N TYR A 153 7.83 -9.69 6.82
CA TYR A 153 7.35 -8.80 5.76
C TYR A 153 8.41 -7.78 5.31
N ALA A 154 9.03 -7.09 6.28
CA ALA A 154 10.06 -6.10 5.99
C ALA A 154 11.29 -6.74 5.31
N CYS A 155 11.74 -7.91 5.79
CA CYS A 155 12.81 -8.67 5.15
C CYS A 155 12.48 -9.02 3.68
N ALA A 156 11.26 -9.48 3.42
CA ALA A 156 10.81 -9.79 2.07
C ALA A 156 10.74 -8.54 1.17
N LYS A 157 10.32 -7.38 1.71
CA LYS A 157 10.33 -6.11 0.98
C LYS A 157 11.76 -5.62 0.69
N VAL A 158 12.70 -5.80 1.62
CA VAL A 158 14.13 -5.48 1.39
C VAL A 158 14.68 -6.33 0.24
N PHE A 159 14.36 -7.62 0.20
CA PHE A 159 14.72 -8.48 -0.94
C PHE A 159 14.14 -7.94 -2.25
N ALA A 160 12.84 -7.69 -2.30
CA ALA A 160 12.15 -7.19 -3.49
C ALA A 160 12.74 -5.86 -3.98
N HIS A 161 12.99 -4.93 -3.07
CA HIS A 161 13.57 -3.62 -3.37
C HIS A 161 14.98 -3.71 -3.96
N ASN A 162 15.86 -4.51 -3.34
CA ASN A 162 17.22 -4.70 -3.83
C ASN A 162 17.24 -5.46 -5.16
N LEU A 163 16.29 -6.36 -5.38
CA LEU A 163 16.15 -7.06 -6.65
C LEU A 163 15.77 -6.11 -7.79
N VAL A 164 14.84 -5.17 -7.55
CA VAL A 164 14.49 -4.11 -8.52
C VAL A 164 15.71 -3.26 -8.86
N ARG A 165 16.48 -2.83 -7.86
CA ARG A 165 17.76 -2.12 -8.06
C ARG A 165 18.75 -2.93 -8.89
N ASN A 166 18.84 -4.24 -8.64
CA ASN A 166 19.70 -5.13 -9.41
C ASN A 166 19.24 -5.23 -10.87
N TYR A 167 17.94 -5.42 -11.14
CA TYR A 167 17.42 -5.52 -12.50
C TYR A 167 17.60 -4.22 -13.28
N ARG A 168 17.38 -3.08 -12.63
CA ARG A 168 17.68 -1.76 -13.19
C ARG A 168 19.14 -1.65 -13.63
N LYS A 169 20.08 -1.99 -12.74
CA LYS A 169 21.53 -1.85 -13.02
C LYS A 169 22.10 -2.92 -13.96
N SER A 170 21.64 -4.17 -13.85
CA SER A 170 22.21 -5.31 -14.56
C SER A 170 21.64 -5.49 -15.97
N TYR A 171 20.39 -5.06 -16.19
CA TYR A 171 19.69 -5.28 -17.47
C TYR A 171 19.23 -3.98 -18.13
N ASN A 172 19.54 -2.81 -17.55
CA ASN A 172 19.02 -1.52 -18.00
C ASN A 172 17.48 -1.50 -18.11
N PHE A 173 16.80 -2.27 -17.25
CA PHE A 173 15.34 -2.33 -17.23
C PHE A 173 14.79 -1.11 -16.48
N HIS A 174 13.80 -0.41 -17.04
CA HIS A 174 13.20 0.79 -16.41
C HIS A 174 12.37 0.37 -15.20
N ALA A 175 13.04 0.18 -14.06
CA ALA A 175 12.46 -0.40 -12.86
C ALA A 175 12.73 0.47 -11.63
N SER A 176 11.65 0.99 -11.05
CA SER A 176 11.67 1.95 -9.95
C SER A 176 11.01 1.40 -8.70
N SER A 177 11.49 1.85 -7.54
CA SER A 177 10.83 1.56 -6.26
C SER A 177 10.22 2.82 -5.65
N GLY A 178 8.94 2.75 -5.28
CA GLY A 178 8.38 3.71 -4.34
C GLY A 178 8.60 3.20 -2.91
N ILE A 179 9.41 3.92 -2.12
CA ILE A 179 9.61 3.66 -0.69
C ILE A 179 8.52 4.43 0.07
N LEU A 180 7.30 3.92 0.00
CA LEU A 180 6.14 4.61 0.55
C LEU A 180 6.05 4.42 2.06
N PHE A 181 5.86 5.54 2.76
CA PHE A 181 5.46 5.57 4.17
C PHE A 181 4.00 5.17 4.33
N ASN A 182 3.50 5.10 5.57
CA ASN A 182 2.16 4.62 5.82
C ASN A 182 1.14 5.54 5.14
N HIS A 183 0.21 4.94 4.41
CA HIS A 183 -0.85 5.67 3.74
C HIS A 183 -2.16 4.93 3.86
N GLU A 184 -3.18 5.71 4.21
CA GLU A 184 -4.44 5.22 4.74
C GLU A 184 -5.58 5.83 3.92
N SER A 185 -6.78 5.28 4.08
CA SER A 185 -7.97 5.75 3.38
C SER A 185 -9.22 5.04 3.92
N PRO A 186 -10.42 5.49 3.52
CA PRO A 186 -11.67 4.73 3.65
C PRO A 186 -11.68 3.36 2.94
N ARG A 187 -10.64 3.01 2.17
CA ARG A 187 -10.45 1.70 1.54
C ARG A 187 -9.41 0.84 2.26
N ARG A 188 -8.79 1.30 3.35
CA ARG A 188 -7.77 0.55 4.11
C ARG A 188 -8.32 -0.80 4.63
N GLY A 189 -7.49 -1.83 4.75
CA GLY A 189 -7.92 -3.09 5.38
C GLY A 189 -8.26 -2.89 6.86
N GLU A 190 -9.35 -3.48 7.34
CA GLU A 190 -9.89 -3.25 8.70
C GLU A 190 -8.97 -3.71 9.83
N THR A 191 -7.99 -4.58 9.55
CA THR A 191 -7.04 -5.06 10.55
C THR A 191 -5.86 -4.11 10.77
N PHE A 192 -5.65 -3.13 9.88
CA PHE A 192 -4.66 -2.08 10.09
C PHE A 192 -5.16 -1.07 11.11
N VAL A 193 -4.26 -0.54 11.94
CA VAL A 193 -4.60 0.19 13.18
C VAL A 193 -5.52 1.39 12.96
N THR A 194 -5.29 2.19 11.92
CA THR A 194 -6.09 3.38 11.59
C THR A 194 -7.53 3.01 11.27
N ARG A 195 -7.73 2.05 10.35
CA ARG A 195 -9.06 1.57 9.96
C ARG A 195 -9.76 0.82 11.08
N LYS A 196 -9.01 0.07 11.88
CA LYS A 196 -9.53 -0.58 13.09
C LYS A 196 -10.09 0.45 14.08
N ILE A 197 -9.38 1.56 14.28
CA ILE A 197 -9.82 2.66 15.15
C ILE A 197 -11.09 3.32 14.60
N THR A 198 -11.10 3.73 13.33
CA THR A 198 -12.25 4.45 12.74
C THR A 198 -13.50 3.59 12.66
N MET A 199 -13.36 2.32 12.27
CA MET A 199 -14.47 1.37 12.24
C MET A 199 -15.04 1.09 13.63
N ALA A 200 -14.17 0.90 14.64
CA ALA A 200 -14.62 0.68 16.01
C ALA A 200 -15.30 1.93 16.58
N ALA A 201 -14.74 3.13 16.37
CA ALA A 201 -15.36 4.39 16.79
C ALA A 201 -16.76 4.55 16.16
N ALA A 202 -16.90 4.25 14.87
CA ALA A 202 -18.20 4.29 14.20
C ALA A 202 -19.20 3.27 14.78
N LYS A 203 -18.77 2.03 15.03
CA LYS A 203 -19.61 0.99 15.68
C LYS A 203 -20.01 1.38 17.10
N ILE A 204 -19.08 1.89 17.90
CA ILE A 204 -19.33 2.37 19.27
C ILE A 204 -20.33 3.52 19.25
N LYS A 205 -20.18 4.47 18.32
CA LYS A 205 -21.12 5.60 18.16
C LYS A 205 -22.54 5.13 17.86
N LEU A 206 -22.69 4.01 17.15
CA LEU A 206 -23.98 3.41 16.80
C LEU A 206 -24.48 2.37 17.82
N GLY A 207 -23.74 2.12 18.91
CA GLY A 207 -24.10 1.11 19.91
C GLY A 207 -23.96 -0.34 19.42
N LEU A 208 -23.14 -0.58 18.39
CA LEU A 208 -22.90 -1.90 17.78
C LEU A 208 -21.66 -2.60 18.36
N GLN A 209 -20.87 -1.90 19.16
CA GLN A 209 -19.65 -2.40 19.80
C GLN A 209 -19.41 -1.59 21.08
N ASP A 210 -18.94 -2.24 22.15
CA ASP A 210 -18.65 -1.56 23.41
C ASP A 210 -17.18 -1.17 23.56
N THR A 211 -16.26 -2.08 23.22
CA THR A 211 -14.83 -1.94 23.50
C THR A 211 -13.96 -2.11 22.25
N LEU A 212 -12.97 -1.24 22.07
CA LEU A 212 -11.88 -1.32 21.10
C LEU A 212 -10.60 -1.82 21.78
N TYR A 213 -10.10 -2.97 21.34
CA TYR A 213 -8.82 -3.51 21.80
C TYR A 213 -7.65 -3.04 20.94
N LEU A 214 -6.61 -2.45 21.53
CA LEU A 214 -5.39 -2.01 20.83
C LEU A 214 -4.11 -2.60 21.45
N GLY A 215 -3.01 -2.51 20.71
CA GLY A 215 -1.67 -2.92 21.16
C GLY A 215 -0.87 -1.70 21.63
N ASN A 216 0.31 -1.51 21.05
CA ASN A 216 1.16 -0.37 21.33
C ASN A 216 0.55 0.97 20.83
N LEU A 217 0.24 1.88 21.75
CA LEU A 217 -0.27 3.22 21.44
C LEU A 217 0.85 4.24 21.16
N ASP A 218 2.07 3.93 21.55
CA ASP A 218 3.20 4.87 21.50
C ASP A 218 3.99 4.76 20.18
N ALA A 219 3.70 3.74 19.37
CA ALA A 219 4.27 3.60 18.03
C ALA A 219 3.92 4.82 17.17
N LYS A 220 4.94 5.43 16.54
CA LYS A 220 4.81 6.63 15.71
C LYS A 220 4.98 6.33 14.24
N ARG A 221 4.10 6.88 13.41
CA ARG A 221 4.08 6.67 11.96
C ARG A 221 3.83 7.98 11.23
N ASP A 222 4.44 8.10 10.08
CA ASP A 222 4.12 9.09 9.06
C ASP A 222 2.95 8.56 8.21
N TRP A 223 1.77 9.17 8.38
CA TRP A 223 0.51 8.75 7.76
C TRP A 223 0.04 9.77 6.72
N GLY A 224 0.04 9.37 5.44
CA GLY A 224 -0.57 10.12 4.36
C GLY A 224 -1.85 9.49 3.80
N PHE A 225 -2.43 10.11 2.77
CA PHE A 225 -3.60 9.59 2.07
C PHE A 225 -3.20 8.74 0.86
N ALA A 226 -3.80 7.55 0.74
CA ALA A 226 -3.49 6.61 -0.34
C ALA A 226 -3.75 7.20 -1.75
N GLY A 227 -4.75 8.05 -1.92
CA GLY A 227 -5.04 8.69 -3.21
C GLY A 227 -3.93 9.65 -3.67
N ASP A 228 -3.27 10.33 -2.74
CA ASP A 228 -2.10 11.17 -3.07
C ASP A 228 -0.89 10.31 -3.44
N TYR A 229 -0.73 9.17 -2.77
CA TYR A 229 0.43 8.30 -2.91
C TYR A 229 0.42 7.55 -4.24
N VAL A 230 -0.75 7.15 -4.76
CA VAL A 230 -0.83 6.52 -6.10
C VAL A 230 -0.48 7.49 -7.23
N GLU A 231 -0.65 8.81 -7.03
CA GLU A 231 -0.17 9.83 -7.97
C GLU A 231 1.36 9.82 -8.04
N ALA A 232 2.04 9.66 -6.91
CA ALA A 232 3.50 9.49 -6.89
C ALA A 232 3.94 8.23 -7.63
N MET A 233 3.26 7.09 -7.44
CA MET A 233 3.56 5.85 -8.17
C MET A 233 3.55 6.08 -9.68
N TRP A 234 2.52 6.76 -10.18
CA TRP A 234 2.41 7.10 -11.60
C TRP A 234 3.51 8.06 -12.05
N LYS A 235 3.75 9.15 -11.32
CA LYS A 235 4.80 10.15 -11.61
C LYS A 235 6.20 9.53 -11.67
N ILE A 236 6.52 8.58 -10.80
CA ILE A 236 7.78 7.85 -10.80
C ILE A 236 8.00 7.17 -12.15
N LEU A 237 6.99 6.45 -12.67
CA LEU A 237 7.10 5.80 -13.98
C LEU A 237 7.05 6.77 -15.16
N GLN A 238 6.76 8.06 -14.95
CA GLN A 238 6.82 9.04 -16.04
C GLN A 238 8.22 9.62 -16.23
N GLN A 239 9.14 9.45 -15.28
CA GLN A 239 10.51 9.95 -15.40
C GLN A 239 11.27 9.23 -16.53
N ASP A 240 12.20 9.94 -17.17
CA ASP A 240 13.04 9.37 -18.23
C ASP A 240 13.93 8.27 -17.68
N GLU A 241 14.60 8.54 -16.56
CA GLU A 241 15.45 7.59 -15.85
C GLU A 241 14.71 6.94 -14.67
N ALA A 242 14.88 5.63 -14.52
CA ALA A 242 14.32 4.89 -13.39
C ALA A 242 15.13 5.15 -12.11
N ASP A 243 14.44 5.43 -11.01
CA ASP A 243 15.06 5.63 -9.70
C ASP A 243 14.14 5.22 -8.55
N ASP A 244 14.62 5.30 -7.31
CA ASP A 244 13.85 5.05 -6.10
C ASP A 244 13.51 6.36 -5.38
N TYR A 245 12.34 6.43 -4.77
CA TYR A 245 11.83 7.66 -4.14
C TYR A 245 11.12 7.34 -2.82
N VAL A 246 11.48 8.07 -1.76
CA VAL A 246 10.70 8.13 -0.52
C VAL A 246 9.48 9.01 -0.75
N ILE A 247 8.32 8.45 -0.44
CA ILE A 247 7.02 9.13 -0.51
C ILE A 247 6.44 9.13 0.89
N ALA A 248 6.34 10.32 1.48
CA ALA A 248 6.01 10.52 2.88
C ALA A 248 5.37 11.91 3.09
N THR A 249 4.74 12.14 4.24
CA THR A 249 4.24 13.47 4.60
C THR A 249 5.31 14.35 5.24
N GLY A 250 6.35 13.76 5.83
CA GLY A 250 7.34 14.47 6.62
C GLY A 250 6.89 14.80 8.04
N VAL A 251 5.75 14.25 8.47
CA VAL A 251 5.16 14.45 9.80
C VAL A 251 4.81 13.09 10.40
N THR A 252 5.11 12.90 11.69
CA THR A 252 4.82 11.64 12.39
C THR A 252 3.84 11.88 13.53
N HIS A 253 2.96 10.91 13.76
CA HIS A 253 1.98 10.91 14.84
C HIS A 253 1.98 9.55 15.53
N SER A 254 1.64 9.51 16.82
CA SER A 254 1.48 8.25 17.54
C SER A 254 0.13 7.58 17.23
N VAL A 255 0.02 6.29 17.51
CA VAL A 255 -1.29 5.59 17.47
C VAL A 255 -2.27 6.23 18.45
N ARG A 256 -1.78 6.74 19.59
CA ARG A 256 -2.56 7.53 20.54
C ARG A 256 -3.10 8.82 19.92
N ASP A 257 -2.27 9.58 19.21
CA ASP A 257 -2.69 10.84 18.56
C ASP A 257 -3.84 10.58 17.56
N PHE A 258 -3.75 9.49 16.81
CA PHE A 258 -4.79 9.09 15.85
C PHE A 258 -6.08 8.66 16.56
N LEU A 259 -5.96 7.86 17.63
CA LEU A 259 -7.08 7.46 18.47
C LEU A 259 -7.80 8.66 19.07
N GLU A 260 -7.07 9.58 19.68
CA GLU A 260 -7.58 10.82 20.29
C GLU A 260 -8.29 11.68 19.25
N THR A 261 -7.67 11.90 18.10
CA THR A 261 -8.27 12.69 17.01
C THR A 261 -9.62 12.10 16.56
N VAL A 262 -9.70 10.78 16.37
CA VAL A 262 -10.94 10.11 15.93
C VAL A 262 -12.00 10.12 17.03
N PHE A 263 -11.63 9.81 18.28
CA PHE A 263 -12.58 9.72 19.39
C PHE A 263 -13.13 11.10 19.79
N GLU A 264 -12.30 12.14 19.77
CA GLU A 264 -12.72 13.52 19.96
C GLU A 264 -13.76 13.91 18.89
N TYR A 265 -13.45 13.66 17.61
CA TYR A 265 -14.37 13.95 16.51
C TYR A 265 -15.69 13.16 16.61
N ALA A 266 -15.62 11.90 17.04
CA ALA A 266 -16.79 11.06 17.24
C ALA A 266 -17.60 11.42 18.51
N GLY A 267 -17.06 12.24 19.41
CA GLY A 267 -17.64 12.52 20.72
C GLY A 267 -17.70 11.28 21.62
N LEU A 268 -16.60 10.53 21.68
CA LEU A 268 -16.44 9.29 22.47
C LEU A 268 -15.32 9.45 23.51
N SER A 269 -15.45 8.76 24.65
CA SER A 269 -14.40 8.69 25.68
C SER A 269 -13.49 7.49 25.43
N ILE A 270 -12.17 7.72 25.47
CA ILE A 270 -11.17 6.65 25.36
C ILE A 270 -11.22 5.76 26.59
N GLU A 271 -11.32 6.34 27.79
CA GLU A 271 -11.29 5.65 29.08
C GLU A 271 -12.42 4.62 29.21
N LYS A 272 -13.58 4.92 28.60
CA LYS A 272 -14.74 4.04 28.64
C LYS A 272 -14.66 2.88 27.63
N HIS A 273 -13.96 3.07 26.52
CA HIS A 273 -14.13 2.25 25.33
C HIS A 273 -12.84 1.61 24.81
N VAL A 274 -11.67 1.92 25.37
CA VAL A 274 -10.39 1.43 24.85
C VAL A 274 -9.66 0.59 25.89
N GLU A 275 -9.27 -0.62 25.49
CA GLU A 275 -8.49 -1.53 26.33
C GLU A 275 -7.23 -2.00 25.59
N ILE A 276 -6.15 -2.22 26.34
CA ILE A 276 -4.89 -2.75 25.80
C ILE A 276 -4.91 -4.27 25.83
N ASN A 277 -4.65 -4.90 24.69
CA ASN A 277 -4.53 -6.34 24.56
C ASN A 277 -3.11 -6.75 24.16
N PRO A 278 -2.35 -7.44 25.03
CA PRO A 278 -0.98 -7.88 24.77
C PRO A 278 -0.81 -8.71 23.48
N ARG A 279 -1.86 -9.41 23.02
CA ARG A 279 -1.80 -10.22 21.79
C ARG A 279 -1.63 -9.39 20.51
N LEU A 280 -1.91 -8.09 20.58
CA LEU A 280 -1.80 -7.17 19.46
C LEU A 280 -0.41 -6.55 19.31
N PHE A 281 0.50 -6.82 20.25
CA PHE A 281 1.90 -6.42 20.13
C PHE A 281 2.62 -7.32 19.11
N ARG A 282 3.63 -6.75 18.46
CA ARG A 282 4.52 -7.48 17.55
C ARG A 282 5.69 -8.07 18.36
N PRO A 283 6.27 -9.21 17.94
CA PRO A 283 7.49 -9.75 18.56
C PRO A 283 8.66 -8.76 18.54
N GLN A 284 8.82 -8.02 17.44
CA GLN A 284 9.71 -6.88 17.31
C GLN A 284 8.90 -5.70 16.78
N GLU A 285 8.92 -4.58 17.48
CA GLU A 285 8.18 -3.38 17.12
C GLU A 285 9.05 -2.40 16.33
N VAL A 286 8.41 -1.58 15.50
CA VAL A 286 9.03 -0.42 14.88
C VAL A 286 8.57 0.82 15.64
N PRO A 287 9.44 1.48 16.43
CA PRO A 287 9.01 2.56 17.31
C PRO A 287 8.63 3.82 16.52
N LEU A 288 9.39 4.17 15.48
CA LEU A 288 9.24 5.43 14.75
C LEU A 288 9.50 5.24 13.26
N LEU A 289 8.62 5.79 12.43
CA LEU A 289 8.85 6.03 11.00
C LEU A 289 8.51 7.50 10.70
N LEU A 290 9.46 8.20 10.07
CA LEU A 290 9.33 9.60 9.67
C LEU A 290 10.12 9.79 8.36
N GLY A 291 9.42 10.06 7.25
CA GLY A 291 10.08 10.11 5.94
C GLY A 291 10.59 11.49 5.56
N ASP A 292 11.67 11.53 4.79
CA ASP A 292 12.13 12.71 4.06
C ASP A 292 11.82 12.54 2.57
N ALA A 293 10.76 13.20 2.11
CA ALA A 293 10.30 13.16 0.72
C ALA A 293 10.95 14.26 -0.16
N SER A 294 12.07 14.86 0.26
CA SER A 294 12.72 15.96 -0.47
C SER A 294 13.04 15.63 -1.91
N LYS A 295 13.45 14.38 -2.21
CA LYS A 295 13.73 13.94 -3.58
C LYS A 295 12.46 13.89 -4.43
N ALA A 296 11.37 13.37 -3.88
CA ALA A 296 10.08 13.31 -4.57
C ALA A 296 9.55 14.71 -4.86
N GLN A 297 9.67 15.65 -3.92
CA GLN A 297 9.29 17.05 -4.14
C GLN A 297 10.10 17.68 -5.27
N LYS A 298 11.44 17.54 -5.23
CA LYS A 298 12.34 18.15 -6.22
C LYS A 298 12.21 17.56 -7.62
N VAL A 299 12.08 16.24 -7.74
CA VAL A 299 12.15 15.52 -9.02
C VAL A 299 10.75 15.27 -9.59
N LEU A 300 9.78 14.87 -8.77
CA LEU A 300 8.44 14.49 -9.24
C LEU A 300 7.44 15.64 -9.17
N ASN A 301 7.82 16.76 -8.53
CA ASN A 301 6.91 17.83 -8.13
C ASN A 301 5.67 17.22 -7.44
N TRP A 302 5.93 16.41 -6.42
CA TRP A 302 4.92 15.72 -5.62
C TRP A 302 4.98 16.20 -4.17
N GLU A 303 3.83 16.45 -3.59
CA GLU A 303 3.64 16.78 -2.19
C GLU A 303 2.31 16.16 -1.69
N PRO A 304 2.21 15.78 -0.41
CA PRO A 304 0.96 15.31 0.17
C PRO A 304 -0.08 16.45 0.17
N LYS A 305 -1.34 16.14 -0.14
CA LYS A 305 -2.43 17.12 -0.18
C LYS A 305 -3.30 17.02 1.07
N ILE A 306 -3.56 15.79 1.53
CA ILE A 306 -4.40 15.54 2.70
C ILE A 306 -3.57 15.49 3.97
N GLY A 307 -3.92 16.35 4.94
CA GLY A 307 -3.27 16.40 6.25
C GLY A 307 -3.78 15.33 7.22
N PHE A 308 -3.04 15.11 8.32
CA PHE A 308 -3.34 14.07 9.32
C PHE A 308 -4.77 14.12 9.89
N LYS A 309 -5.23 15.31 10.34
CA LYS A 309 -6.58 15.46 10.92
C LYS A 309 -7.69 15.24 9.90
N GLU A 310 -7.48 15.74 8.68
CA GLU A 310 -8.42 15.53 7.57
C GLU A 310 -8.51 14.05 7.19
N LEU A 311 -7.37 13.35 7.12
CA LEU A 311 -7.33 11.91 6.90
C LEU A 311 -8.11 11.14 7.96
N ALA A 312 -7.88 11.43 9.24
CA ALA A 312 -8.55 10.75 10.35
C ALA A 312 -10.07 10.95 10.33
N THR A 313 -10.52 12.18 10.11
CA THR A 313 -11.94 12.54 10.05
C THR A 313 -12.62 11.95 8.81
N MET A 314 -12.01 12.07 7.62
CA MET A 314 -12.49 11.44 6.38
C MET A 314 -12.71 9.93 6.54
N MET A 315 -11.76 9.24 7.16
CA MET A 315 -11.87 7.79 7.39
C MET A 315 -13.03 7.44 8.33
N TYR A 316 -13.18 8.17 9.44
CA TYR A 316 -14.28 7.96 10.37
C TYR A 316 -15.66 8.24 9.73
N GLU A 317 -15.80 9.34 8.98
CA GLU A 317 -17.06 9.70 8.35
C GLU A 317 -17.54 8.65 7.35
N GLU A 318 -16.64 8.14 6.52
CA GLU A 318 -16.97 7.09 5.56
C GLU A 318 -17.30 5.76 6.25
N ASP A 319 -16.61 5.42 7.35
CA ASP A 319 -16.93 4.24 8.14
C ASP A 319 -18.30 4.35 8.82
N LEU A 320 -18.63 5.53 9.36
CA LEU A 320 -19.94 5.81 9.95
C LEU A 320 -21.06 5.76 8.90
N LYS A 321 -20.82 6.31 7.71
CA LYS A 321 -21.76 6.30 6.60
C LYS A 321 -22.07 4.86 6.14
N LYS A 322 -21.03 4.04 5.96
CA LYS A 322 -21.18 2.63 5.55
C LYS A 322 -21.99 1.78 6.53
N LEU A 323 -21.96 2.10 7.82
CA LEU A 323 -22.72 1.37 8.85
C LEU A 323 -24.17 1.84 8.98
N ARG A 324 -24.53 2.99 8.40
CA ARG A 324 -25.90 3.54 8.41
C ARG A 324 -26.74 3.10 7.22
N THR A 325 -26.08 2.66 6.15
CA THR A 325 -26.69 2.11 4.94
C THR A 325 -26.87 0.61 5.06
#